data_AF-A0A1Z8NFN5-F1
#
_entry.id   AF-A0A1Z8NFN5-F1
#
_cell.length_a   1.000
_cell.length_b   1.000
_cell.length_c   1.000
_cell.angle_alpha   90.00
_cell.angle_beta   90.00
_cell.angle_gamma   90.00
#
_symmetry.space_group_name_H-M   'P 1'
#
loop_
_entity.id
_entity.type
_entity.pdbx_description
1 polymer ?
#
loop_
_entity_poly.entity_id
_entity_poly.type
_entity_poly.pdbx_seq_one_letter_code
_entity_poly.pdbx_strand_id
1 'polypeptide(L)'
;MPLLNCTYRNSLKRMIIVRCFASGGFYLERVVFPFEILNFQAPENTEVEVWSHGLGSPELVCAMAIDDLKSESPEAQSPLELVNQ
;
A
#
# COMPACT_ATOMS: atom_id res chain seq x y z
N MET A 1 -2.87 18.82 2.41
CA MET A 1 -1.72 17.90 2.55
C MET A 1 -1.66 17.08 1.27
N PRO A 2 -0.48 16.88 0.66
CA PRO A 2 -0.35 16.05 -0.54
C PRO A 2 -0.74 14.60 -0.22
N LEU A 3 -1.37 13.93 -1.20
CA LEU A 3 -1.70 12.51 -1.14
C LEU A 3 -0.72 11.74 -2.03
N LEU A 4 -0.19 10.64 -1.51
CA LEU A 4 0.66 9.71 -2.24
C LEU A 4 -0.21 8.62 -2.88
N ASN A 5 0.09 8.27 -4.13
CA ASN A 5 -0.42 7.05 -4.74
C ASN A 5 0.37 5.87 -4.17
N CYS A 6 -0.33 4.91 -3.57
CA CYS A 6 0.27 3.81 -2.84
C CYS A 6 -0.25 2.47 -3.35
N THR A 7 0.61 1.47 -3.31
CA THR A 7 0.31 0.10 -3.74
C THR A 7 0.81 -0.89 -2.69
N TYR A 8 -0.09 -1.70 -2.16
CA TYR A 8 0.26 -2.82 -1.28
C TYR A 8 -0.12 -4.15 -1.94
N ARG A 9 0.81 -5.11 -1.98
CA ARG A 9 0.54 -6.47 -2.47
C ARG A 9 0.58 -7.47 -1.32
N ASN A 10 -0.51 -8.19 -1.11
CA ASN A 10 -0.52 -9.29 -0.17
C ASN A 10 0.24 -10.50 -0.75
N SER A 11 1.44 -10.78 -0.29
CA SER A 11 2.24 -11.93 -0.73
C SER A 11 1.90 -13.24 0.00
N LEU A 12 0.98 -13.21 0.97
CA LEU A 12 0.63 -14.34 1.82
C LEU A 12 -0.53 -15.15 1.23
N LYS A 13 -0.57 -16.45 1.58
CA LYS A 13 -1.64 -17.39 1.23
C LYS A 13 -2.90 -17.24 2.10
N ARG A 14 -3.05 -16.11 2.80
CA ARG A 14 -4.15 -15.84 3.73
C ARG A 14 -4.58 -14.38 3.64
N MET A 15 -5.82 -14.11 4.04
CA MET A 15 -6.32 -12.74 4.12
C MET A 15 -5.58 -11.96 5.21
N ILE A 16 -5.35 -10.68 4.91
CA ILE A 16 -4.77 -9.69 5.82
C ILE A 16 -5.64 -8.44 5.84
N ILE A 17 -5.41 -7.59 6.84
CA ILE A 17 -6.02 -6.27 6.97
C ILE A 17 -4.90 -5.25 6.86
N VAL A 18 -4.98 -4.36 5.89
CA VAL A 18 -4.12 -3.16 5.82
C VAL A 18 -4.85 -2.04 6.53
N ARG A 19 -4.22 -1.47 7.56
CA ARG A 19 -4.71 -0.31 8.30
C ARG A 19 -3.73 0.84 8.11
N CYS A 20 -4.25 2.01 7.75
CA CYS A 20 -3.47 3.22 7.60
C CYS A 20 -4.05 4.30 8.50
N PHE A 21 -3.20 5.05 9.18
CA PHE A 21 -3.61 6.19 10.01
C PHE A 21 -2.58 7.31 9.94
N ALA A 22 -3.04 8.55 10.00
CA ALA A 22 -2.16 9.72 9.99
C ALA A 22 -2.66 10.80 10.95
N SER A 23 -1.76 11.68 11.39
CA SER A 23 -2.16 12.86 12.15
C SER A 23 -3.07 13.75 11.29
N GLY A 24 -4.14 14.29 11.90
CA GLY A 24 -5.21 14.99 11.18
C GLY A 24 -6.46 14.13 10.90
N GLY A 25 -6.52 12.90 11.42
CA GLY A 25 -7.75 12.09 11.42
C GLY A 25 -7.93 11.22 10.18
N PHE A 26 -6.90 11.04 9.37
CA PHE A 26 -6.94 10.07 8.28
C PHE A 26 -6.96 8.65 8.85
N TYR A 27 -7.89 7.83 8.35
CA TYR A 27 -8.00 6.43 8.68
C TYR A 27 -8.49 5.64 7.47
N LEU A 28 -7.79 4.55 7.15
CA LEU A 28 -8.18 3.57 6.13
C LEU A 28 -8.02 2.18 6.74
N GLU A 29 -9.02 1.31 6.55
CA GLU A 29 -8.89 -0.11 6.86
C GLU A 29 -9.47 -0.92 5.72
N ARG A 30 -8.70 -1.89 5.21
CA ARG A 30 -9.10 -2.75 4.08
C ARG A 30 -8.66 -4.19 4.29
N VAL A 31 -9.56 -5.12 4.01
CA VAL A 31 -9.22 -6.53 3.83
C VAL A 31 -8.56 -6.70 2.47
N VAL A 32 -7.44 -7.42 2.42
CA VAL A 32 -6.72 -7.77 1.20
C VAL A 32 -6.61 -9.29 1.10
N PHE A 33 -7.19 -9.85 0.05
CA PHE A 33 -7.20 -11.27 -0.23
C PHE A 33 -5.80 -11.79 -0.57
N PRO A 34 -5.56 -13.12 -0.49
CA PRO A 34 -4.30 -13.70 -0.94
C PRO A 34 -3.93 -13.24 -2.35
N PHE A 35 -2.72 -12.70 -2.52
CA PHE A 35 -2.16 -12.23 -3.80
C PHE A 35 -2.83 -11.01 -4.44
N GLU A 36 -3.82 -10.41 -3.77
CA GLU A 36 -4.45 -9.18 -4.22
C GLU A 36 -3.49 -7.98 -4.10
N ILE A 37 -3.69 -7.01 -5.01
CA ILE A 37 -3.03 -5.71 -4.99
C ILE A 37 -4.06 -4.66 -4.58
N LEU A 38 -3.79 -3.97 -3.47
CA LEU A 38 -4.53 -2.83 -3.00
C LEU A 38 -3.88 -1.54 -3.50
N ASN A 39 -4.60 -0.75 -4.28
CA ASN A 39 -4.21 0.61 -4.65
C ASN A 39 -5.03 1.61 -3.84
N PHE A 40 -4.37 2.61 -3.27
CA PHE A 40 -5.01 3.60 -2.42
C PHE A 40 -4.22 4.92 -2.41
N GLN A 41 -4.85 5.97 -1.88
CA GLN A 41 -4.19 7.25 -1.64
C GLN A 41 -4.13 7.53 -0.14
N ALA A 42 -3.00 8.04 0.31
CA ALA A 42 -2.78 8.36 1.73
C ALA A 42 -1.88 9.59 1.90
N PRO A 43 -2.05 10.39 2.97
CA PRO A 43 -1.13 11.46 3.33
C PRO A 43 0.32 10.98 3.56
N GLU A 44 1.32 11.83 3.33
CA GLU A 44 2.75 11.50 3.51
C GLU A 44 3.13 11.10 4.95
N ASN A 45 2.39 11.56 5.95
CA ASN A 45 2.60 11.25 7.37
C ASN A 45 1.83 10.00 7.84
N THR A 46 1.46 9.12 6.91
CA THR A 46 0.67 7.92 7.20
C THR A 46 1.57 6.79 7.70
N GLU A 47 1.16 6.18 8.80
CA GLU A 47 1.69 4.90 9.28
C GLU A 47 0.78 3.77 8.77
N VAL A 48 1.39 2.65 8.36
CA VAL A 48 0.70 1.49 7.82
C VAL A 48 0.99 0.27 8.67
N GLU A 49 -0.07 -0.41 9.10
CA GLU A 49 -0.01 -1.70 9.79
C GLU A 49 -0.68 -2.77 8.93
N VAL A 50 -0.06 -3.96 8.90
CA VAL A 50 -0.62 -5.15 8.29
C VAL A 50 -0.93 -6.18 9.35
N TRP A 51 -2.19 -6.56 9.45
CA TRP A 51 -2.69 -7.52 10.42
C TRP A 51 -3.15 -8.80 9.74
N SER A 52 -2.96 -9.95 10.39
CA SER A 52 -3.52 -11.22 9.95
C SER A 52 -4.38 -11.84 11.03
N HIS A 53 -5.25 -12.78 10.64
CA HIS A 53 -5.96 -13.62 11.58
C HIS A 53 -5.16 -14.92 11.77
N GLY A 54 -4.55 -15.08 12.95
CA GLY A 54 -3.90 -16.33 13.35
C GLY A 54 -4.91 -17.36 13.87
N LEU A 55 -4.43 -18.39 14.58
CA LEU A 55 -5.26 -19.37 15.32
C LEU A 55 -5.94 -18.72 16.54
N GLY A 56 -6.83 -17.74 16.31
CA GLY A 56 -7.73 -17.20 17.33
C GLY A 56 -7.52 -15.74 17.73
N SER A 57 -6.51 -15.04 17.21
CA SER A 57 -6.32 -13.61 17.48
C SER A 57 -5.77 -12.84 16.27
N PRO A 58 -6.00 -11.52 16.20
CA PRO A 58 -5.26 -10.64 15.32
C PRO A 58 -3.76 -10.71 15.64
N GLU A 59 -2.94 -10.77 14.61
CA GLU A 59 -1.48 -10.77 14.70
C GLU A 59 -0.94 -9.67 13.80
N LEU A 60 -0.12 -8.76 14.35
CA LEU A 60 0.58 -7.77 13.56
C LEU A 60 1.68 -8.46 12.77
N VAL A 61 1.58 -8.43 11.44
CA VAL A 61 2.55 -9.02 10.52
C VAL A 61 3.72 -8.07 10.31
N CYS A 62 3.42 -6.79 10.07
CA CYS A 62 4.41 -5.73 9.94
C CYS A 62 3.79 -4.34 10.11
N ALA A 63 4.65 -3.37 10.38
CA ALA A 63 4.35 -1.95 10.33
C ALA A 63 5.42 -1.26 9.48
N MET A 64 5.01 -0.26 8.69
CA MET A 64 5.90 0.47 7.76
C MET A 64 5.42 1.90 7.55
N ALA A 65 6.31 2.74 7.02
CA ALA A 65 5.95 4.09 6.60
C ALA A 65 5.23 4.03 5.24
N ILE A 66 4.34 4.97 4.97
CA ILE A 66 3.64 5.04 3.68
C ILE A 66 4.60 5.23 2.49
N ASP A 67 5.77 5.82 2.72
CA ASP A 67 6.81 6.01 1.70
C ASP A 67 7.30 4.67 1.11
N ASP A 68 7.28 3.59 1.90
CA ASP A 68 7.64 2.24 1.45
C ASP A 68 6.63 1.65 0.46
N LEU A 69 5.42 2.25 0.36
CA LEU A 69 4.33 1.80 -0.50
C LEU A 69 4.07 2.75 -1.68
N LYS A 70 4.86 3.80 -1.84
CA LYS A 70 4.69 4.77 -2.92
C LYS A 70 4.82 4.08 -4.26
N SER A 71 3.78 4.16 -5.09
CA SER A 71 3.85 3.66 -6.45
C SER A 71 4.76 4.58 -7.26
N GLU A 72 5.78 4.03 -7.93
CA GLU A 72 6.42 4.74 -9.05
C GLU A 72 5.34 4.94 -10.12
N SER A 73 4.94 6.18 -10.36
CA SER A 73 4.09 6.48 -11.52
C SER A 73 4.89 6.13 -12.79
N PRO A 74 4.29 5.45 -13.78
CA PRO A 74 4.91 5.26 -15.09
C PRO A 74 4.88 6.56 -15.93
N GLU A 75 5.27 7.69 -15.33
CA GLU A 75 5.37 8.98 -16.03
C GLU A 75 6.84 9.41 -16.18
N ALA A 76 7.64 8.55 -16.84
CA ALA A 76 8.91 8.93 -17.46
C ALA A 76 9.46 7.87 -18.45
N GLN A 77 8.63 7.33 -19.34
CA GLN A 77 9.14 6.82 -20.63
C GLN A 77 8.45 7.61 -21.73
N SER A 78 9.15 8.62 -22.25
CA SER A 78 8.69 9.36 -23.42
C SER A 78 8.60 8.40 -24.61
N PRO A 79 7.55 8.44 -25.45
CA PRO A 79 7.41 7.57 -26.62
C PRO A 79 8.40 7.83 -27.79
N LEU A 80 9.59 8.41 -27.56
CA LEU A 80 10.44 8.92 -28.65
C LEU A 80 11.65 8.05 -29.06
N GLU A 81 11.83 6.84 -28.53
CA GLU A 81 12.96 5.96 -28.92
C GLU A 81 12.62 4.84 -29.92
N LEU A 82 11.64 5.05 -30.81
CA LEU A 82 11.32 4.09 -31.89
C LEU A 82 11.41 4.67 -33.31
N VAL A 83 11.97 5.87 -33.47
CA VAL A 83 12.38 6.39 -34.78
C VAL A 83 13.87 6.65 -34.73
N ASN A 84 14.68 5.61 -34.97
CA ASN A 84 16.04 5.63 -35.52
C ASN A 84 16.84 4.40 -35.05
N GLN A 85 16.51 3.21 -35.53
CA GLN A 85 17.48 2.15 -35.85
C GLN A 85 17.00 1.38 -37.07
#